data_AF-A0A183U001-F1
#
_entry.id   AF-A0A183U001-F1
#
_cell.length_a   1.000
_cell.length_b   1.000
_cell.length_c   1.000
_cell.angle_alpha   90.00
_cell.angle_beta   90.00
_cell.angle_gamma   90.00
#
_symmetry.space_group_name_H-M   'P 1'
#
loop_
_entity.id
_entity.type
_entity.pdbx_description
1 polymer ?
#
loop_
_entity_poly.entity_id
_entity_poly.type
_entity_poly.pdbx_seq_one_letter_code
_entity_poly.pdbx_strand_id
1 'polypeptide(L)'
;MGFFLFEFIRCSLFLLDKEHSELVAEVFEKNGTSDEYLTEIRMPLSQGIVGHVASTGQMMNVKDVYSHPYFYPKVDERTGFVTRNILCFPIKDSSGLHFN
;
A
#
# COMPACT_ATOMS: atom_id res chain seq x y z
N MET A 1 -17.21 -22.77 -7.86
CA MET A 1 -16.31 -21.63 -8.14
C MET A 1 -16.86 -20.44 -7.37
N GLY A 2 -16.27 -20.10 -6.21
CA GLY A 2 -16.79 -19.01 -5.37
C GLY A 2 -16.27 -17.67 -5.87
N PHE A 3 -17.15 -16.73 -6.16
CA PHE A 3 -16.79 -15.34 -6.39
C PHE A 3 -16.71 -14.64 -5.03
N PHE A 4 -15.52 -14.18 -4.63
CA PHE A 4 -15.37 -13.31 -3.47
C PHE A 4 -15.38 -11.87 -3.97
N LEU A 5 -16.49 -11.17 -3.74
CA LEU A 5 -16.57 -9.73 -3.96
C LEU A 5 -16.00 -9.04 -2.72
N PHE A 6 -14.92 -8.26 -2.89
CA PHE A 6 -14.41 -7.38 -1.86
C PHE A 6 -14.77 -5.94 -2.23
N GLU A 7 -15.50 -5.24 -1.38
CA GLU A 7 -15.71 -3.80 -1.51
C GLU A 7 -14.63 -3.06 -0.74
N PHE A 8 -13.79 -2.32 -1.45
CA PHE A 8 -12.77 -1.44 -0.87
C PHE A 8 -13.13 0.01 -1.12
N ILE A 9 -12.94 0.85 -0.11
CA ILE A 9 -13.13 2.30 -0.24
C ILE A 9 -12.01 2.89 -1.11
N ARG A 10 -10.78 2.35 -0.99
CA ARG A 10 -9.62 2.72 -1.82
C ARG A 10 -8.73 1.50 -2.04
N CYS A 11 -8.12 1.43 -3.23
CA CYS A 11 -7.07 0.47 -3.58
C CYS A 11 -5.85 1.24 -4.08
N SER A 12 -4.66 0.77 -3.72
CA SER A 12 -3.39 1.36 -4.12
C SER A 12 -2.40 0.26 -4.51
N LEU A 13 -1.63 0.48 -5.57
CA LEU A 13 -0.51 -0.37 -5.97
C LEU A 13 0.79 0.31 -5.55
N PHE A 14 1.60 -0.38 -4.74
CA PHE A 14 2.95 0.07 -4.41
C PHE A 14 3.97 -0.72 -5.24
N LEU A 15 4.87 0.02 -5.86
CA LEU A 15 6.02 -0.50 -6.57
C LEU A 15 7.25 -0.44 -5.66
N LEU A 16 8.09 -1.46 -5.72
CA LEU A 16 9.32 -1.55 -4.96
C LEU A 16 10.44 -0.82 -5.71
N ASP A 17 10.98 0.23 -5.11
CA ASP A 17 12.22 0.89 -5.50
C ASP A 17 13.38 0.29 -4.68
N LYS A 18 14.16 -0.59 -5.31
CA LYS A 18 15.25 -1.33 -4.65
C LYS A 18 16.47 -0.48 -4.39
N GLU A 19 16.74 0.49 -5.26
CA GLU A 19 17.91 1.36 -5.15
C GLU A 19 17.82 2.20 -3.87
N HIS A 20 16.62 2.70 -3.56
CA HIS A 20 16.37 3.52 -2.38
C HIS A 20 15.79 2.74 -1.20
N SER A 21 15.47 1.45 -1.38
CA SER A 21 14.75 0.63 -0.40
C SER A 21 13.41 1.26 0.03
N GLU A 22 12.65 1.75 -0.96
CA GLU A 22 11.38 2.43 -0.79
C GLU A 22 10.23 1.70 -1.50
N LEU A 23 9.01 1.97 -1.03
CA LEU A 23 7.77 1.63 -1.70
C LEU A 23 7.13 2.92 -2.21
N VAL A 24 6.77 2.91 -3.50
CA VAL A 24 6.25 4.07 -4.21
C VAL A 24 4.87 3.76 -4.76
N ALA A 25 3.88 4.61 -4.48
CA ALA A 25 2.55 4.54 -5.08
C ALA A 25 2.16 5.90 -5.65
N GLU A 26 1.62 5.91 -6.86
CA GLU A 26 1.02 7.11 -7.45
C GLU A 26 -0.40 7.30 -6.90
N VAL A 27 -0.72 8.53 -6.52
CA VAL A 27 -2.03 8.94 -6.03
C VAL A 27 -2.50 10.16 -6.79
N PHE A 28 -3.72 10.09 -7.29
CA PHE A 28 -4.40 11.24 -7.89
C PHE A 28 -4.99 12.09 -6.77
N GLU A 29 -4.48 13.31 -6.62
CA GLU A 29 -5.06 14.31 -5.73
C GLU A 29 -5.89 15.31 -6.55
N LYS A 30 -7.12 15.54 -6.10
CA LYS A 30 -7.99 16.57 -6.65
C LYS A 30 -7.96 17.77 -5.72
N ASN A 31 -7.28 18.84 -6.12
CA ASN A 31 -7.44 20.11 -5.45
C ASN A 31 -8.78 20.76 -5.84
N GLY A 32 -9.31 21.65 -5.02
CA GLY A 32 -10.61 22.29 -5.24
C GLY A 32 -10.69 23.17 -6.51
N THR A 33 -9.57 23.36 -7.20
CA THR A 33 -9.44 23.89 -8.56
C THR A 33 -9.35 22.71 -9.52
N SER A 34 -9.97 22.79 -10.70
CA SER A 34 -10.17 21.72 -11.70
C SER A 34 -8.94 20.91 -12.18
N ASP A 35 -7.76 21.13 -11.61
CA ASP A 35 -6.52 20.47 -11.97
C ASP A 35 -6.25 19.30 -11.02
N GLU A 36 -6.40 18.08 -11.55
CA GLU A 36 -5.90 16.86 -10.92
C GLU A 36 -4.39 16.77 -11.14
N TYR A 37 -3.62 16.62 -10.08
CA TYR A 37 -2.17 16.38 -10.17
C TYR A 37 -1.82 15.04 -9.54
N LEU A 38 -0.89 14.37 -10.20
CA LEU A 38 -0.31 13.12 -9.72
C LEU A 38 0.68 13.43 -8.59
N THR A 39 0.47 12.83 -7.43
CA THR A 39 1.39 12.89 -6.28
C THR A 39 1.91 11.49 -5.96
N GLU A 40 3.17 11.39 -5.56
CA GLU A 40 3.76 10.12 -5.13
C GLU A 40 3.71 9.97 -3.60
N ILE A 41 3.20 8.82 -3.14
CA ILE A 41 3.42 8.33 -1.79
C ILE A 41 4.67 7.48 -1.80
N ARG A 42 5.64 7.88 -0.97
CA ARG A 42 6.89 7.17 -0.72
C ARG A 42 6.98 6.77 0.74
N MET A 43 7.38 5.54 1.00
CA MET A 43 7.61 5.03 2.35
C MET A 43 8.73 4.00 2.38
N PRO A 44 9.45 3.83 3.51
CA PRO A 44 10.51 2.83 3.63
C PRO A 44 9.97 1.40 3.48
N LEU A 45 10.71 0.53 2.78
CA LEU A 45 10.38 -0.90 2.65
C LEU A 45 10.24 -1.62 3.99
N SER A 46 10.97 -1.18 5.01
CA SER A 46 10.96 -1.78 6.34
C SER A 46 9.76 -1.40 7.21
N GLN A 47 8.86 -0.54 6.71
CA GLN A 47 7.74 0.01 7.48
C GLN A 47 6.39 -0.32 6.87
N GLY A 48 5.36 -0.30 7.70
CA GLY A 48 4.00 -0.49 7.25
C GLY A 48 3.63 -1.94 6.95
N ILE A 49 2.33 -2.17 6.81
CA ILE A 49 1.78 -3.45 6.38
C ILE A 49 2.26 -3.79 4.97
N VAL A 50 2.32 -2.80 4.07
CA VAL A 50 2.83 -2.99 2.71
C VAL A 50 4.30 -3.42 2.72
N GLY A 51 5.16 -2.78 3.54
CA GLY A 51 6.56 -3.16 3.70
C GLY A 51 6.75 -4.58 4.24
N HIS A 52 5.93 -4.97 5.22
CA HIS A 52 5.94 -6.32 5.76
C HIS A 52 5.54 -7.36 4.70
N VAL A 53 4.45 -7.12 3.96
CA VAL A 53 3.98 -8.03 2.89
C VAL A 53 5.01 -8.08 1.75
N ALA A 54 5.58 -6.95 1.37
CA ALA A 54 6.63 -6.87 0.36
C ALA A 54 7.87 -7.68 0.79
N SER A 55 8.29 -7.57 2.06
CA SER A 55 9.49 -8.25 2.56
C SER A 55 9.30 -9.76 2.77
N THR A 56 8.12 -10.17 3.24
CA THR A 56 7.85 -11.58 3.60
C THR A 56 7.20 -12.38 2.48
N GLY A 57 6.54 -11.71 1.54
CA GLY A 57 5.70 -12.38 0.54
C GLY A 57 4.46 -13.05 1.11
N GLN A 58 4.08 -12.76 2.36
CA GLN A 58 2.89 -13.30 3.01
C GLN A 58 1.77 -12.26 2.97
N MET A 59 0.58 -12.65 2.51
CA MET A 59 -0.59 -11.77 2.51
C MET A 59 -1.02 -11.41 3.94
N MET A 60 -1.59 -10.23 4.11
CA MET A 60 -2.12 -9.77 5.40
C MET A 60 -3.53 -9.23 5.27
N ASN A 61 -4.44 -9.73 6.12
CA ASN A 61 -5.78 -9.20 6.30
C ASN A 61 -5.89 -8.57 7.70
N VAL A 62 -5.75 -7.25 7.76
CA VAL A 62 -5.75 -6.45 8.99
C VAL A 62 -7.09 -5.75 9.15
N LYS A 63 -7.82 -6.11 10.21
CA LYS A 63 -9.17 -5.57 10.49
C LYS A 63 -9.18 -4.23 11.20
N ASP A 64 -8.15 -3.97 12.00
CA ASP A 64 -7.92 -2.72 12.70
C ASP A 64 -6.44 -2.39 12.61
N VAL A 65 -6.11 -1.33 11.86
CA VAL A 65 -4.73 -0.94 11.64
C VAL A 65 -4.13 -0.21 12.85
N TYR A 66 -4.92 0.53 13.64
CA TYR A 66 -4.37 1.35 14.73
C TYR A 66 -3.90 0.51 15.92
N SER A 67 -4.37 -0.73 16.05
CA SER A 67 -3.87 -1.72 17.01
C SER A 67 -2.78 -2.64 16.42
N HIS A 68 -2.46 -2.52 15.13
CA HIS A 68 -1.55 -3.43 14.44
C HIS A 68 -0.08 -2.99 14.54
N PRO A 69 0.86 -3.87 14.91
CA PRO A 69 2.27 -3.50 15.14
C PRO A 69 2.99 -2.97 13.90
N TYR A 70 2.54 -3.36 12.71
CA TYR A 70 3.09 -2.90 11.43
C TYR A 70 2.36 -1.69 10.84
N PHE A 71 1.47 -1.01 11.55
CA PHE A 71 0.82 0.17 10.99
C PHE A 71 1.80 1.35 10.87
N TYR A 72 1.70 2.06 9.74
CA TYR A 72 2.53 3.22 9.44
C TYR A 72 1.64 4.46 9.23
N PRO A 73 1.43 5.29 10.26
CA PRO A 73 0.43 6.35 10.25
C PRO A 73 0.75 7.50 9.29
N LYS A 74 2.01 7.67 8.87
CA LYS A 74 2.40 8.82 8.03
C LYS A 74 1.72 8.84 6.66
N VAL A 75 1.24 7.71 6.16
CA VAL A 75 0.47 7.66 4.91
C VAL A 75 -0.90 8.31 5.10
N ASP A 76 -1.58 8.00 6.20
CA ASP A 76 -2.85 8.62 6.57
C ASP A 76 -2.65 10.13 6.81
N GLU A 77 -1.62 10.50 7.56
CA GLU A 77 -1.28 11.90 7.85
C GLU A 77 -1.04 12.73 6.58
N ARG A 78 -0.34 12.15 5.59
CA ARG A 78 -0.06 12.81 4.31
C ARG A 78 -1.29 12.94 3.41
N THR A 79 -2.13 11.91 3.36
CA THR A 79 -3.27 11.85 2.43
C THR A 79 -4.57 12.42 3.03
N GLY A 80 -4.61 12.62 4.34
CA GLY A 80 -5.84 12.93 5.08
C GLY A 80 -6.84 11.77 5.11
N PHE A 81 -6.49 10.60 4.58
CA PHE A 81 -7.34 9.42 4.60
C PHE A 81 -7.15 8.65 5.91
N VAL A 82 -8.25 8.27 6.55
CA VAL A 82 -8.22 7.46 7.79
C VAL A 82 -8.39 6.00 7.40
N THR A 83 -7.30 5.25 7.42
CA THR A 83 -7.31 3.83 7.11
C THR A 83 -7.79 3.05 8.32
N ARG A 84 -8.83 2.21 8.16
CA ARG A 84 -9.36 1.37 9.26
C ARG A 84 -8.91 -0.08 9.16
N ASN A 85 -8.98 -0.63 7.95
CA ASN A 85 -8.62 -2.01 7.65
C ASN A 85 -7.82 -2.03 6.34
N ILE A 86 -6.99 -3.07 6.19
CA ILE A 86 -6.14 -3.29 5.02
C ILE A 86 -6.18 -4.76 4.67
N LEU A 87 -6.42 -5.06 3.41
CA LEU A 87 -6.08 -6.35 2.81
C LEU A 87 -4.93 -6.11 1.83
N CYS A 88 -3.78 -6.73 2.08
CA CYS A 88 -2.57 -6.52 1.30
C CYS A 88 -2.03 -7.86 0.79
N PHE A 89 -1.73 -7.91 -0.51
CA PHE A 89 -1.20 -9.08 -1.20
C PHE A 89 0.07 -8.72 -1.95
N PRO A 90 1.07 -9.62 -1.97
CA PRO A 90 2.22 -9.45 -2.82
C PRO A 90 1.85 -9.81 -4.27
N ILE A 91 2.22 -8.96 -5.22
CA ILE A 91 2.14 -9.25 -6.65
C ILE A 91 3.55 -9.65 -7.10
N LYS A 92 3.64 -10.75 -7.85
CA LYS A 92 4.89 -11.34 -8.34
C LYS A 92 4.79 -11.52 -9.84
N ASP A 93 5.91 -11.40 -10.54
CA ASP A 93 5.96 -11.77 -11.95
C ASP A 93 5.92 -13.30 -12.14
N SER A 94 5.93 -13.75 -13.40
CA SER A 94 5.86 -15.16 -13.77
C SER A 94 7.08 -15.99 -13.34
N SER A 95 8.18 -15.35 -12.95
CA SER A 95 9.37 -16.02 -12.41
C SER A 95 9.24 -16.30 -10.90
N GLY A 96 8.23 -15.74 -10.24
CA GLY A 96 8.00 -15.87 -8.81
C GLY A 96 8.50 -14.64 -8.03
N LEU A 97 8.87 -14.84 -6.77
CA LEU A 97 9.26 -13.75 -5.87
C LEU A 97 10.73 -13.39 -6.06
N HIS A 98 11.09 -12.83 -7.22
CA HIS A 98 12.47 -12.42 -7.47
C HIS A 98 12.68 -10.94 -7.15
N PHE A 99 13.18 -10.69 -5.94
CA PHE A 99 13.73 -9.41 -5.53
C PHE A 99 15.15 -9.22 -6.11
N ASN A 100 15.29 -9.08 -7.43
CA ASN A 100 16.54 -8.60 -8.07
C ASN A 100 16.51 -7.12 -8.40
#